data_AF-A0A3M0Z4C9-F1
#
_entry.id   AF-A0A3M0Z4C9-F1
#
_cell.length_a   1.000
_cell.length_b   1.000
_cell.length_c   1.000
_cell.angle_alpha   90.00
_cell.angle_beta   90.00
_cell.angle_gamma   90.00
#
_symmetry.space_group_name_H-M   'P 1'
#
loop_
_entity.id
_entity.type
_entity.pdbx_description
1 polymer ?
#
loop_
_entity_poly.entity_id
_entity_poly.type
_entity_poly.pdbx_seq_one_letter_code
_entity_poly.pdbx_strand_id
1 'polypeptide(L)'
;MPEQKIEQLEAQLNDFDRTARDKALQSLIEATRGTWPAPVPYHVNMHCHTFYSYNGYGASPAMIAWRARKEGWGAAAICDFDVLDGMDEFLAAGDRLELKTAVHMETRVFFPEFATQEINSPGEPGVYYFMGAGFVRTPPEGTPEAETFHQLRLASERRNRELLQRVNDYLRDCTLDYDADVLPLTPAGNATERHICEAYYIKSKKVFPERQQWTAFWAESLGIEKEKVDSLYDNPPAFSDTCRSKLMKKGGPGYMQPDAGTFPTINEVIAVARSAGAIPMATWLDGFSEAEQNLEELLKTQTAKGIAALN
;
A
#
# COMPACT_ATOMS: atom_id res chain seq x y z
N MET A 1 -28.29 3.17 19.71
CA MET A 1 -28.53 3.29 18.25
C MET A 1 -28.83 1.91 17.70
N PRO A 2 -29.79 1.73 16.76
CA PRO A 2 -30.06 0.42 16.17
C PRO A 2 -28.80 -0.15 15.47
N GLU A 3 -28.60 -1.46 15.51
CA GLU A 3 -27.44 -2.15 14.94
C GLU A 3 -27.25 -1.85 13.44
N GLN A 4 -28.33 -1.91 12.66
CA GLN A 4 -28.32 -1.54 11.24
C GLN A 4 -27.80 -0.12 10.97
N LYS A 5 -28.02 0.82 11.92
CA LYS A 5 -27.53 2.18 11.78
C LYS A 5 -26.03 2.29 12.10
N ILE A 6 -25.52 1.47 13.01
CA ILE A 6 -24.08 1.33 13.26
C ILE A 6 -23.39 0.80 12.00
N GLU A 7 -23.89 -0.30 11.43
CA GLU A 7 -23.30 -0.90 10.22
C GLU A 7 -23.24 0.08 9.04
N GLN A 8 -24.30 0.87 8.83
CA GLN A 8 -24.32 1.91 7.80
C GLN A 8 -23.26 2.99 8.03
N LEU A 9 -23.08 3.45 9.27
CA LEU A 9 -22.07 4.44 9.61
C LEU A 9 -20.66 3.85 9.48
N GLU A 10 -20.47 2.59 9.86
CA GLU A 10 -19.20 1.88 9.66
C GLU A 10 -18.86 1.79 8.17
N ALA A 11 -19.82 1.42 7.32
CA ALA A 11 -19.60 1.41 5.87
C ALA A 11 -19.22 2.81 5.33
N GLN A 12 -19.84 3.87 5.84
CA GLN A 12 -19.51 5.26 5.46
C GLN A 12 -18.10 5.70 5.88
N LEU A 13 -17.44 5.01 6.81
CA LEU A 13 -16.03 5.29 7.11
C LEU A 13 -15.12 4.97 5.93
N ASN A 14 -15.55 4.19 4.94
CA ASN A 14 -14.76 3.90 3.73
C ASN A 14 -15.14 4.78 2.53
N ASP A 15 -16.05 5.75 2.69
CA ASP A 15 -16.38 6.70 1.63
C ASP A 15 -15.14 7.50 1.20
N PHE A 16 -15.00 7.82 -0.08
CA PHE A 16 -13.88 8.65 -0.57
C PHE A 16 -14.04 10.13 -0.19
N ASP A 17 -15.25 10.61 0.11
CA ASP A 17 -15.48 11.92 0.69
C ASP A 17 -15.07 11.95 2.17
N ARG A 18 -14.01 12.72 2.45
CA ARG A 18 -13.52 12.94 3.83
C ARG A 18 -14.59 13.50 4.75
N THR A 19 -15.47 14.37 4.25
CA THR A 19 -16.55 14.96 5.06
C THR A 19 -17.57 13.91 5.48
N ALA A 20 -17.89 12.96 4.60
CA ALA A 20 -18.76 11.83 4.90
C ALA A 20 -18.15 10.94 6.00
N ARG A 21 -16.86 10.61 5.86
CA ARG A 21 -16.11 9.84 6.88
C ARG A 21 -16.10 10.52 8.24
N ASP A 22 -15.79 11.81 8.30
CA ASP A 22 -15.70 12.55 9.58
C ASP A 22 -17.04 12.61 10.32
N LYS A 23 -18.15 12.80 9.58
CA LYS A 23 -19.52 12.79 10.12
C LYS A 23 -19.92 11.40 10.62
N ALA A 24 -19.57 10.36 9.87
CA ALA A 24 -19.84 8.98 10.25
C ALA A 24 -19.08 8.61 11.54
N LEU A 25 -17.78 8.94 11.61
CA LEU A 25 -16.97 8.73 12.80
C LEU A 25 -17.52 9.49 14.01
N GLN A 26 -17.97 10.74 13.83
CA GLN A 26 -18.56 11.52 14.92
C GLN A 26 -19.81 10.83 15.48
N SER A 27 -20.69 10.40 14.59
CA SER A 27 -21.95 9.74 14.96
C SER A 27 -21.70 8.41 15.68
N LEU A 28 -20.69 7.65 15.24
CA LEU A 28 -20.26 6.41 15.89
C LEU A 28 -19.71 6.67 17.30
N ILE A 29 -18.85 7.67 17.45
CA ILE A 29 -18.31 8.07 18.76
C ILE A 29 -19.44 8.46 19.70
N GLU A 30 -20.35 9.34 19.29
CA GLU A 30 -21.49 9.77 20.11
C GLU A 30 -22.37 8.59 20.53
N ALA A 31 -22.58 7.62 19.65
CA ALA A 31 -23.41 6.46 19.92
C ALA A 31 -22.76 5.40 20.82
N THR A 32 -21.42 5.38 20.93
CA THR A 32 -20.64 4.33 21.62
C THR A 32 -19.71 4.88 22.71
N ARG A 33 -19.79 6.18 22.99
CA ARG A 33 -18.94 6.81 23.99
C ARG A 33 -19.10 6.13 25.35
N GLY A 34 -17.98 5.74 25.95
CA GLY A 34 -17.98 5.05 27.24
C GLY A 34 -18.38 3.57 27.19
N THR A 35 -18.67 3.01 26.02
CA THR A 35 -18.94 1.57 25.84
C THR A 35 -17.77 0.84 25.17
N TRP A 36 -16.66 1.52 24.92
CA TRP A 36 -15.48 0.93 24.31
C TRP A 36 -14.76 -0.01 25.28
N PRO A 37 -14.19 -1.12 24.77
CA PRO A 37 -13.34 -1.98 25.58
C PRO A 37 -12.11 -1.21 26.08
N ALA A 38 -11.59 -1.62 27.24
CA ALA A 38 -10.31 -1.13 27.72
C ALA A 38 -9.19 -1.55 26.74
N PRO A 39 -8.25 -0.66 26.41
CA PRO A 39 -7.16 -0.99 25.49
C PRO A 39 -6.25 -2.07 26.10
N VAL A 40 -5.97 -3.11 25.32
CA VAL A 40 -4.98 -4.15 25.66
C VAL A 40 -3.62 -3.66 25.16
N PRO A 41 -2.65 -3.30 26.04
CA PRO A 41 -1.45 -2.56 25.63
C PRO A 41 -0.61 -3.21 24.53
N TYR A 42 -0.54 -4.54 24.51
CA TYR A 42 0.28 -5.30 23.55
C TYR A 42 -0.49 -5.73 22.30
N HIS A 43 -1.81 -5.48 22.25
CA HIS A 43 -2.60 -5.75 21.05
C HIS A 43 -2.44 -4.56 20.11
N VAL A 44 -1.46 -4.65 19.22
CA VAL A 44 -1.09 -3.57 18.31
C VAL A 44 -0.95 -4.09 16.89
N ASN A 45 -1.24 -3.22 15.93
CA ASN A 45 -0.78 -3.41 14.55
C ASN A 45 -0.20 -2.09 14.06
N MET A 46 1.12 -2.08 13.85
CA MET A 46 1.87 -0.88 13.48
C MET A 46 2.14 -0.81 11.96
N HIS A 47 1.51 -1.66 11.16
CA HIS A 47 1.69 -1.66 9.71
C HIS A 47 0.36 -1.99 9.02
N CYS A 48 -0.52 -0.98 8.88
CA CYS A 48 -1.76 -1.09 8.12
C CYS A 48 -1.74 -0.17 6.89
N HIS A 49 -1.95 -0.71 5.69
CA HIS A 49 -2.20 0.14 4.52
C HIS A 49 -3.66 0.63 4.51
N THR A 50 -3.87 1.81 3.96
CA THR A 50 -5.19 2.42 3.72
C THR A 50 -5.48 2.45 2.21
N PHE A 51 -6.67 2.92 1.82
CA PHE A 51 -7.00 3.15 0.41
C PHE A 51 -6.16 4.25 -0.26
N TYR A 52 -5.35 5.01 0.49
CA TYR A 52 -4.45 6.03 -0.06
C TYR A 52 -3.22 5.41 -0.72
N SER A 53 -2.94 4.11 -0.49
CA SER A 53 -2.07 3.34 -1.37
C SER A 53 -2.72 2.06 -1.88
N TYR A 54 -3.17 1.17 -1.00
CA TYR A 54 -4.00 0.02 -1.35
C TYR A 54 -4.41 -0.72 -0.08
N ASN A 55 -5.70 -0.98 0.08
CA ASN A 55 -6.22 -1.89 1.09
C ASN A 55 -7.24 -2.82 0.43
N GLY A 56 -7.06 -4.14 0.55
CA GLY A 56 -7.95 -5.12 -0.11
C GLY A 56 -9.39 -5.11 0.39
N TYR A 57 -9.68 -4.42 1.49
CA TYR A 57 -11.02 -4.19 2.03
C TYR A 57 -11.50 -2.73 1.85
N GLY A 58 -10.73 -1.92 1.12
CA GLY A 58 -11.02 -0.49 0.92
C GLY A 58 -10.99 0.33 2.21
N ALA A 59 -10.23 -0.09 3.23
CA ALA A 59 -10.23 0.57 4.52
C ALA A 59 -9.59 1.97 4.44
N SER A 60 -10.31 2.98 4.94
CA SER A 60 -9.79 4.33 5.17
C SER A 60 -8.93 4.41 6.44
N PRO A 61 -8.21 5.53 6.65
CA PRO A 61 -7.58 5.79 7.95
C PRO A 61 -8.61 5.81 9.11
N ALA A 62 -9.76 6.48 8.94
CA ALA A 62 -10.80 6.52 9.97
C ALA A 62 -11.39 5.13 10.30
N MET A 63 -11.57 4.27 9.30
CA MET A 63 -12.04 2.90 9.48
C MET A 63 -11.05 2.05 10.28
N ILE A 64 -9.75 2.16 9.98
CA ILE A 64 -8.71 1.44 10.72
C ILE A 64 -8.70 1.89 12.18
N ALA A 65 -8.71 3.20 12.44
CA ALA A 65 -8.74 3.74 13.79
C ALA A 65 -10.00 3.29 14.55
N TRP A 66 -11.16 3.34 13.90
CA TRP A 66 -12.43 2.88 14.47
C TRP A 66 -12.40 1.40 14.86
N ARG A 67 -11.94 0.52 13.95
CA ARG A 67 -11.84 -0.92 14.22
C ARG A 67 -10.87 -1.21 15.37
N ALA A 68 -9.69 -0.61 15.36
CA ALA A 68 -8.72 -0.76 16.43
C ALA A 68 -9.32 -0.36 17.79
N ARG A 69 -10.08 0.75 17.83
CA ARG A 69 -10.77 1.17 19.06
C ARG A 69 -11.89 0.21 19.46
N LYS A 70 -12.72 -0.22 18.52
CA LYS A 70 -13.84 -1.15 18.74
C LYS A 70 -13.35 -2.51 19.26
N GLU A 71 -12.18 -2.95 18.82
CA GLU A 71 -11.55 -4.21 19.23
C GLU A 71 -10.63 -4.10 20.46
N GLY A 72 -10.46 -2.89 21.02
CA GLY A 72 -9.67 -2.68 22.23
C GLY A 72 -8.16 -2.79 22.02
N TRP A 73 -7.66 -2.37 20.86
CA TRP A 73 -6.22 -2.34 20.59
C TRP A 73 -5.52 -1.27 21.43
N GLY A 74 -4.27 -1.55 21.81
CA GLY A 74 -3.41 -0.62 22.54
C GLY A 74 -2.84 0.50 21.67
N ALA A 75 -2.59 0.21 20.39
CA ALA A 75 -2.10 1.16 19.39
C ALA A 75 -2.35 0.64 17.97
N ALA A 76 -2.39 1.55 17.00
CA ALA A 76 -2.43 1.23 15.58
C ALA A 76 -1.58 2.22 14.77
N ALA A 77 -1.04 1.80 13.62
CA ALA A 77 -0.41 2.71 12.68
C ALA A 77 -0.79 2.44 11.23
N ILE A 78 -0.89 3.51 10.45
CA ILE A 78 -1.00 3.41 8.99
C ILE A 78 0.38 3.48 8.35
N CYS A 79 0.58 2.80 7.22
CA CYS A 79 1.86 2.73 6.51
C CYS A 79 1.62 2.70 5.00
N ASP A 80 1.24 3.83 4.40
CA ASP A 80 0.92 3.87 2.97
C ASP A 80 2.19 3.95 2.09
N PHE A 81 2.10 3.43 0.86
CA PHE A 81 3.20 3.47 -0.10
C PHE A 81 3.36 4.84 -0.74
N ASP A 82 4.58 5.38 -0.67
CA ASP A 82 5.03 6.61 -1.36
C ASP A 82 4.27 7.90 -0.97
N VAL A 83 3.35 7.85 0.01
CA VAL A 83 2.45 8.97 0.36
C VAL A 83 2.16 9.09 1.84
N LEU A 84 1.67 10.28 2.23
CA LEU A 84 1.22 10.61 3.59
C LEU A 84 -0.21 11.19 3.60
N ASP A 85 -1.00 11.02 2.53
CA ASP A 85 -2.34 11.61 2.36
C ASP A 85 -3.33 11.20 3.49
N GLY A 86 -3.13 10.04 4.13
CA GLY A 86 -3.93 9.57 5.26
C GLY A 86 -3.52 10.12 6.63
N MET A 87 -2.40 10.85 6.75
CA MET A 87 -1.77 11.23 8.01
C MET A 87 -2.69 12.06 8.92
N ASP A 88 -3.17 13.20 8.42
CA ASP A 88 -4.02 14.12 9.19
C ASP A 88 -5.36 13.48 9.58
N GLU A 89 -5.89 12.58 8.73
CA GLU A 89 -7.07 11.79 9.07
C GLU A 89 -6.84 10.87 10.23
N PHE A 90 -5.78 10.07 10.15
CA PHE A 90 -5.52 9.01 11.10
C PHE A 90 -5.22 9.55 12.49
N LEU A 91 -4.37 10.59 12.57
CA LEU A 91 -4.02 11.24 13.82
C LEU A 91 -5.25 11.88 14.48
N ALA A 92 -6.05 12.63 13.71
CA ALA A 92 -7.28 13.23 14.21
C ALA A 92 -8.32 12.20 14.66
N ALA A 93 -8.45 11.08 13.95
CA ALA A 93 -9.30 9.97 14.37
C ALA A 93 -8.79 9.33 15.67
N GLY A 94 -7.47 9.13 15.79
CA GLY A 94 -6.81 8.65 17.00
C GLY A 94 -7.13 9.49 18.23
N ASP A 95 -6.97 10.81 18.13
CA ASP A 95 -7.27 11.76 19.20
C ASP A 95 -8.74 11.66 19.65
N ARG A 96 -9.67 11.64 18.69
CA ARG A 96 -11.12 11.56 18.96
C ARG A 96 -11.55 10.24 19.58
N LEU A 97 -10.83 9.16 19.25
CA LEU A 97 -11.09 7.81 19.75
C LEU A 97 -10.30 7.47 21.01
N GLU A 98 -9.40 8.34 21.47
CA GLU A 98 -8.43 8.05 22.53
C GLU A 98 -7.57 6.80 22.21
N LEU A 99 -7.22 6.62 20.94
CA LEU A 99 -6.38 5.55 20.43
C LEU A 99 -4.95 6.07 20.21
N LYS A 100 -3.95 5.34 20.69
CA LYS A 100 -2.55 5.65 20.36
C LYS A 100 -2.32 5.35 18.88
N THR A 101 -1.95 6.37 18.12
CA THR A 101 -1.75 6.28 16.68
C THR A 101 -0.32 6.64 16.29
N ALA A 102 0.14 6.07 15.19
CA ALA A 102 1.32 6.53 14.47
C ALA A 102 1.07 6.49 12.96
N VAL A 103 1.84 7.29 12.22
CA VAL A 103 1.80 7.29 10.75
C VAL A 103 3.18 6.93 10.23
N HIS A 104 3.22 5.99 9.32
CA HIS A 104 4.42 5.46 8.68
C HIS A 104 4.28 5.63 7.18
N MET A 105 5.39 5.53 6.47
CA MET A 105 5.40 5.48 5.02
C MET A 105 6.37 4.40 4.60
N GLU A 106 5.94 3.53 3.70
CA GLU A 106 6.77 2.53 3.05
C GLU A 106 7.11 3.00 1.63
N THR A 107 8.32 2.72 1.17
CA THR A 107 8.76 3.02 -0.19
C THR A 107 9.82 2.01 -0.62
N ARG A 108 10.18 2.03 -1.90
CA ARG A 108 11.39 1.37 -2.40
C ARG A 108 12.50 2.40 -2.59
N VAL A 109 13.72 1.99 -2.26
CA VAL A 109 14.95 2.78 -2.39
C VAL A 109 16.04 1.96 -3.06
N PHE A 110 17.01 2.64 -3.66
CA PHE A 110 18.26 2.02 -4.05
C PHE A 110 19.26 2.03 -2.87
N PHE A 111 19.88 0.89 -2.59
CA PHE A 111 20.86 0.71 -1.52
C PHE A 111 22.24 0.40 -2.14
N PRO A 112 23.08 1.43 -2.38
CA PRO A 112 24.32 1.28 -3.14
C PRO A 112 25.30 0.25 -2.58
N GLU A 113 25.38 0.12 -1.25
CA GLU A 113 26.24 -0.84 -0.55
C GLU A 113 25.89 -2.30 -0.88
N PHE A 114 24.66 -2.55 -1.32
CA PHE A 114 24.13 -3.87 -1.67
C PHE A 114 23.68 -3.93 -3.14
N ALA A 115 24.26 -3.09 -4.01
CA ALA A 115 23.81 -2.91 -5.40
C ALA A 115 23.73 -4.20 -6.23
N THR A 116 24.51 -5.23 -5.90
CA THR A 116 24.54 -6.52 -6.61
C THR A 116 23.79 -7.64 -5.89
N GLN A 117 23.26 -7.37 -4.69
CA GLN A 117 22.63 -8.37 -3.84
C GLN A 117 21.13 -8.15 -3.76
N GLU A 118 20.37 -9.25 -3.74
CA GLU A 118 18.97 -9.20 -3.36
C GLU A 118 18.84 -8.97 -1.85
N ILE A 119 17.94 -8.07 -1.45
CA ILE A 119 17.73 -7.68 -0.04
C ILE A 119 16.34 -8.11 0.41
N ASN A 120 15.34 -7.23 0.40
CA ASN A 120 13.95 -7.55 0.73
C ASN A 120 13.02 -7.24 -0.45
N SER A 121 13.57 -6.96 -1.64
CA SER A 121 12.84 -6.85 -2.90
C SER A 121 13.16 -8.03 -3.82
N PRO A 122 12.29 -9.05 -3.88
CA PRO A 122 12.60 -10.29 -4.59
C PRO A 122 12.91 -10.09 -6.07
N GLY A 123 14.06 -10.59 -6.51
CA GLY A 123 14.53 -10.52 -7.90
C GLY A 123 15.07 -9.15 -8.34
N GLU A 124 15.21 -8.18 -7.43
CA GLU A 124 15.64 -6.81 -7.70
C GLU A 124 16.91 -6.45 -6.90
N PRO A 125 18.12 -6.81 -7.38
CA PRO A 125 19.37 -6.49 -6.70
C PRO A 125 19.54 -4.99 -6.44
N GLY A 126 20.00 -4.65 -5.23
CA GLY A 126 20.18 -3.26 -4.79
C GLY A 126 18.90 -2.50 -4.46
N VAL A 127 17.71 -3.06 -4.71
CA VAL A 127 16.43 -2.45 -4.34
C VAL A 127 16.03 -2.91 -2.94
N TYR A 128 15.67 -1.95 -2.10
CA TYR A 128 15.29 -2.15 -0.71
C TYR A 128 13.91 -1.54 -0.45
N TYR A 129 12.96 -2.31 0.06
CA TYR A 129 11.82 -1.75 0.77
C TYR A 129 12.35 -1.08 2.04
N PHE A 130 11.92 0.15 2.27
CA PHE A 130 12.38 1.00 3.34
C PHE A 130 11.20 1.76 3.93
N MET A 131 11.29 2.14 5.20
CA MET A 131 10.22 2.89 5.81
C MET A 131 10.70 4.06 6.66
N GLY A 132 9.85 5.07 6.77
CA GLY A 132 9.89 6.05 7.84
C GLY A 132 8.76 5.78 8.83
N ALA A 133 9.04 5.88 10.13
CA ALA A 133 8.06 5.64 11.17
C ALA A 133 7.84 6.88 12.04
N GLY A 134 6.58 7.26 12.27
CA GLY A 134 6.20 8.35 13.16
C GLY A 134 6.16 9.72 12.49
N PHE A 135 5.71 9.79 11.24
CA PHE A 135 5.47 11.06 10.56
C PHE A 135 4.39 11.87 11.29
N VAL A 136 4.68 13.15 11.54
CA VAL A 136 3.74 14.12 12.14
C VAL A 136 3.51 15.34 11.25
N ARG A 137 4.21 15.38 10.12
CA ARG A 137 4.13 16.40 9.07
C ARG A 137 4.75 15.82 7.80
N THR A 138 4.52 16.46 6.67
CA THR A 138 5.29 16.23 5.44
C THR A 138 6.65 16.94 5.53
N PRO A 139 7.62 16.58 4.66
CA PRO A 139 8.83 17.37 4.48
C PRO A 139 8.50 18.85 4.18
N PRO A 140 9.29 19.82 4.66
CA PRO A 140 9.01 21.23 4.45
C PRO A 140 9.07 21.61 2.96
N GLU A 141 8.04 22.31 2.47
CA GLU A 141 7.98 22.78 1.08
C GLU A 141 9.21 23.61 0.68
N GLY A 142 9.67 23.42 -0.57
CA GLY A 142 10.83 24.13 -1.11
C GLY A 142 12.20 23.59 -0.67
N THR A 143 12.25 22.48 0.07
CA THR A 143 13.52 21.79 0.38
C THR A 143 13.78 20.62 -0.57
N PRO A 144 15.03 20.13 -0.69
CA PRO A 144 15.35 18.94 -1.47
C PRO A 144 14.55 17.70 -1.01
N GLU A 145 14.26 17.57 0.27
CA GLU A 145 13.49 16.46 0.83
C GLU A 145 12.03 16.48 0.38
N ALA A 146 11.40 17.66 0.30
CA ALA A 146 10.06 17.78 -0.28
C ALA A 146 10.05 17.38 -1.76
N GLU A 147 11.06 17.80 -2.52
CA GLU A 147 11.21 17.38 -3.91
C GLU A 147 11.38 15.86 -4.03
N THR A 148 12.29 15.25 -3.25
CA THR A 148 12.46 13.78 -3.22
C THR A 148 11.14 13.09 -2.89
N PHE A 149 10.40 13.58 -1.89
CA PHE A 149 9.11 13.01 -1.50
C PHE A 149 8.06 13.11 -2.63
N HIS A 150 7.95 14.25 -3.31
CA HIS A 150 7.09 14.38 -4.48
C HIS A 150 7.50 13.46 -5.63
N GLN A 151 8.81 13.30 -5.85
CA GLN A 151 9.32 12.40 -6.89
C GLN A 151 9.00 10.93 -6.63
N LEU A 152 8.85 10.48 -5.37
CA LEU A 152 8.41 9.11 -5.06
C LEU A 152 7.09 8.79 -5.75
N ARG A 153 6.09 9.66 -5.52
CA ARG A 153 4.74 9.51 -6.08
C ARG A 153 4.75 9.62 -7.61
N LEU A 154 5.42 10.62 -8.17
CA LEU A 154 5.51 10.80 -9.63
C LEU A 154 6.21 9.63 -10.32
N ALA A 155 7.28 9.11 -9.73
CA ALA A 155 7.97 7.94 -10.25
C ALA A 155 7.10 6.68 -10.15
N SER A 156 6.32 6.53 -9.08
CA SER A 156 5.35 5.42 -8.94
C SER A 156 4.27 5.44 -10.02
N GLU A 157 3.66 6.61 -10.26
CA GLU A 157 2.69 6.79 -11.32
C GLU A 157 3.28 6.47 -12.70
N ARG A 158 4.46 7.01 -13.01
CA ARG A 158 5.15 6.76 -14.27
C ARG A 158 5.39 5.27 -14.51
N ARG A 159 5.92 4.57 -13.50
CA ARG A 159 6.15 3.11 -13.56
C ARG A 159 4.85 2.35 -13.78
N ASN A 160 3.77 2.75 -13.11
CA ASN A 160 2.46 2.13 -13.27
C ASN A 160 1.89 2.31 -14.69
N ARG A 161 2.02 3.50 -15.28
CA ARG A 161 1.59 3.77 -16.66
C ARG A 161 2.39 2.97 -17.68
N GLU A 162 3.71 2.92 -17.52
CA GLU A 162 4.58 2.12 -18.39
C GLU A 162 4.31 0.61 -18.27
N LEU A 163 4.09 0.13 -17.04
CA LEU A 163 3.66 -1.25 -16.78
C LEU A 163 2.32 -1.53 -17.45
N LEU A 164 1.34 -0.64 -17.28
CA LEU A 164 0.02 -0.80 -17.87
C LEU A 164 0.11 -0.88 -19.39
N GLN A 165 0.92 -0.02 -20.03
CA GLN A 165 1.09 -0.05 -21.47
C GLN A 165 1.55 -1.43 -21.96
N ARG A 166 2.59 -2.01 -21.33
CA ARG A 166 3.09 -3.35 -21.68
C ARG A 166 2.05 -4.44 -21.48
N VAL A 167 1.28 -4.37 -20.38
CA VAL A 167 0.22 -5.35 -20.10
C VAL A 167 -0.95 -5.20 -21.09
N ASN A 168 -1.33 -3.97 -21.45
CA ASN A 168 -2.34 -3.71 -22.47
C ASN A 168 -1.92 -4.27 -23.83
N ASP A 169 -0.68 -4.05 -24.25
CA ASP A 169 -0.15 -4.59 -25.51
C ASP A 169 -0.19 -6.12 -25.55
N TYR A 170 0.04 -6.76 -24.40
CA TYR A 170 -0.05 -8.21 -24.24
C TYR A 170 -1.50 -8.72 -24.26
N LEU A 171 -2.40 -8.10 -23.50
CA LEU A 171 -3.78 -8.57 -23.31
C LEU A 171 -4.68 -8.30 -24.52
N ARG A 172 -4.37 -7.27 -25.34
CA ARG A 172 -5.07 -6.89 -26.59
C ARG A 172 -6.58 -6.63 -26.46
N ASP A 173 -7.37 -7.68 -26.24
CA ASP A 173 -8.82 -7.66 -26.20
C ASP A 173 -9.38 -7.09 -24.88
N CYS A 174 -8.55 -7.00 -23.84
CA CYS A 174 -8.91 -6.37 -22.57
C CYS A 174 -7.83 -5.36 -22.16
N THR A 175 -8.04 -4.09 -22.50
CA THR A 175 -7.16 -2.97 -22.17
C THR A 175 -7.81 -2.02 -21.16
N LEU A 176 -6.96 -1.33 -20.40
CA LEU A 176 -7.38 -0.27 -19.47
C LEU A 176 -6.88 1.08 -19.93
N ASP A 177 -7.67 2.10 -19.65
CA ASP A 177 -7.23 3.48 -19.58
C ASP A 177 -6.82 3.79 -18.12
N TYR A 178 -5.60 4.30 -17.91
CA TYR A 178 -5.12 4.53 -16.54
C TYR A 178 -5.96 5.58 -15.79
N ASP A 179 -6.32 6.66 -16.47
CA ASP A 179 -7.00 7.79 -15.85
C ASP A 179 -8.49 7.49 -15.62
N ALA A 180 -9.12 6.75 -16.53
CA ALA A 180 -10.55 6.43 -16.45
C ALA A 180 -10.86 5.12 -15.71
N ASP A 181 -9.99 4.10 -15.80
CA ASP A 181 -10.25 2.78 -15.21
C ASP A 181 -9.48 2.54 -13.89
N VAL A 182 -8.32 3.20 -13.66
CA VAL A 182 -7.44 2.90 -12.50
C VAL A 182 -7.49 4.01 -11.44
N LEU A 183 -7.21 5.27 -11.80
CA LEU A 183 -7.17 6.38 -10.84
C LEU A 183 -8.46 6.53 -9.99
N PRO A 184 -9.68 6.29 -10.51
CA PRO A 184 -10.89 6.40 -9.70
C PRO A 184 -11.00 5.36 -8.58
N LEU A 185 -10.12 4.36 -8.54
CA LEU A 185 -10.08 3.35 -7.47
C LEU A 185 -9.37 3.83 -6.20
N THR A 186 -8.82 5.06 -6.20
CA THR A 186 -8.17 5.66 -5.02
C THR A 186 -8.47 7.17 -4.91
N PRO A 187 -8.75 7.71 -3.71
CA PRO A 187 -9.25 9.09 -3.57
C PRO A 187 -8.21 10.19 -3.80
N ALA A 188 -6.92 9.85 -3.84
CA ALA A 188 -5.84 10.81 -4.05
C ALA A 188 -4.98 10.50 -5.27
N GLY A 189 -5.36 9.56 -6.14
CA GLY A 189 -4.61 9.24 -7.35
C GLY A 189 -3.27 8.52 -7.15
N ASN A 190 -2.99 8.00 -5.96
CA ASN A 190 -1.80 7.16 -5.70
C ASN A 190 -2.14 5.68 -5.96
N ALA A 191 -2.39 5.36 -7.23
CA ALA A 191 -2.69 4.00 -7.62
C ALA A 191 -1.44 3.10 -7.54
N THR A 192 -1.65 1.79 -7.42
CA THR A 192 -0.58 0.78 -7.32
C THR A 192 -0.86 -0.35 -8.32
N GLU A 193 0.09 -1.27 -8.49
CA GLU A 193 -0.11 -2.50 -9.28
C GLU A 193 -1.41 -3.23 -8.91
N ARG A 194 -1.81 -3.20 -7.63
CA ARG A 194 -3.02 -3.88 -7.17
C ARG A 194 -4.30 -3.21 -7.66
N HIS A 195 -4.33 -1.88 -7.73
CA HIS A 195 -5.43 -1.15 -8.38
C HIS A 195 -5.53 -1.47 -9.88
N ILE A 196 -4.40 -1.66 -10.57
CA ILE A 196 -4.40 -2.09 -11.97
C ILE A 196 -5.01 -3.49 -12.11
N CYS A 197 -4.65 -4.43 -11.24
CA CYS A 197 -5.26 -5.77 -11.23
C CYS A 197 -6.77 -5.73 -10.98
N GLU A 198 -7.22 -4.89 -10.03
CA GLU A 198 -8.64 -4.68 -9.76
C GLU A 198 -9.37 -4.08 -10.97
N ALA A 199 -8.77 -3.08 -11.62
CA ALA A 199 -9.33 -2.49 -12.84
C ALA A 199 -9.47 -3.54 -13.96
N TYR A 200 -8.47 -4.42 -14.15
CA TYR A 200 -8.58 -5.54 -15.11
C TYR A 200 -9.68 -6.52 -14.74
N TYR A 201 -9.85 -6.84 -13.46
CA TYR A 201 -10.94 -7.70 -13.00
C TYR A 201 -12.30 -7.10 -13.37
N ILE A 202 -12.50 -5.81 -13.05
CA ILE A 202 -13.76 -5.09 -13.34
C ILE A 202 -14.00 -4.97 -14.84
N LYS A 203 -12.98 -4.57 -15.62
CA LYS A 203 -13.07 -4.37 -17.07
C LYS A 203 -13.34 -5.68 -17.79
N SER A 204 -12.59 -6.74 -17.47
CA SER A 204 -12.72 -8.03 -18.14
C SER A 204 -14.11 -8.65 -17.96
N LYS A 205 -14.80 -8.43 -16.83
CA LYS A 205 -16.21 -8.85 -16.66
C LYS A 205 -17.20 -8.12 -17.57
N LYS A 206 -16.87 -6.90 -17.99
CA LYS A 206 -17.68 -6.13 -18.96
C LYS A 206 -17.39 -6.57 -20.39
N VAL A 207 -16.12 -6.84 -20.70
CA VAL A 207 -15.67 -7.32 -22.02
C VAL A 207 -16.14 -8.75 -22.28
N PHE A 208 -16.07 -9.61 -21.26
CA PHE A 208 -16.44 -11.02 -21.31
C PHE A 208 -17.55 -11.31 -20.27
N PRO A 209 -18.82 -10.97 -20.58
CA PRO A 209 -19.92 -11.12 -19.62
C PRO A 209 -20.26 -12.59 -19.32
N GLU A 210 -19.92 -13.51 -20.22
CA GLU A 210 -20.08 -14.94 -19.98
C GLU A 210 -18.86 -15.51 -19.24
N ARG A 211 -19.09 -16.15 -18.09
CA ARG A 211 -18.03 -16.76 -17.25
C ARG A 211 -17.10 -17.69 -18.04
N GLN A 212 -17.62 -18.45 -18.98
CA GLN A 212 -16.81 -19.35 -19.81
C GLN A 212 -15.84 -18.60 -20.72
N GLN A 213 -16.25 -17.45 -21.28
CA GLN A 213 -15.40 -16.60 -22.11
C GLN A 213 -14.33 -15.91 -21.26
N TRP A 214 -14.73 -15.38 -20.10
CA TRP A 214 -13.81 -14.78 -19.13
C TRP A 214 -12.75 -15.78 -18.67
N THR A 215 -13.16 -17.01 -18.33
CA THR A 215 -12.26 -18.08 -17.91
C THR A 215 -11.31 -18.50 -19.03
N ALA A 216 -11.80 -18.61 -20.27
CA ALA A 216 -10.95 -18.94 -21.42
C ALA A 216 -9.89 -17.86 -21.67
N PHE A 217 -10.29 -16.60 -21.68
CA PHE A 217 -9.38 -15.46 -21.90
C PHE A 217 -8.26 -15.42 -20.86
N TRP A 218 -8.61 -15.50 -19.56
CA TRP A 218 -7.60 -15.44 -18.50
C TRP A 218 -6.76 -16.72 -18.40
N ALA A 219 -7.30 -17.90 -18.75
CA ALA A 219 -6.49 -19.13 -18.79
C ALA A 219 -5.39 -19.03 -19.85
N GLU A 220 -5.73 -18.53 -21.04
CA GLU A 220 -4.76 -18.27 -22.11
C GLU A 220 -3.76 -17.17 -21.70
N SER A 221 -4.26 -16.02 -21.24
CA SER A 221 -3.43 -14.86 -20.90
C SER A 221 -2.49 -15.10 -19.71
N LEU A 222 -2.88 -15.92 -18.74
CA LEU A 222 -2.07 -16.20 -17.55
C LEU A 222 -1.23 -17.48 -17.68
N GLY A 223 -1.47 -18.27 -18.74
CA GLY A 223 -0.82 -19.56 -18.95
C GLY A 223 -1.07 -20.54 -17.80
N ILE A 224 -2.32 -20.66 -17.34
CA ILE A 224 -2.72 -21.58 -16.27
C ILE A 224 -4.03 -22.31 -16.61
N GLU A 225 -4.30 -23.41 -15.91
CA GLU A 225 -5.48 -24.26 -16.15
C GLU A 225 -6.81 -23.50 -15.97
N LYS A 226 -7.79 -23.84 -16.80
CA LYS A 226 -9.12 -23.20 -16.81
C LYS A 226 -9.84 -23.38 -15.48
N GLU A 227 -9.74 -24.54 -14.85
CA GLU A 227 -10.33 -24.84 -13.55
C GLU A 227 -9.78 -23.91 -12.47
N LYS A 228 -8.47 -23.60 -12.54
CA LYS A 228 -7.85 -22.66 -11.62
C LYS A 228 -8.39 -21.25 -11.85
N VAL A 229 -8.48 -20.80 -13.09
CA VAL A 229 -9.03 -19.47 -13.41
C VAL A 229 -10.50 -19.34 -13.02
N ASP A 230 -11.31 -20.36 -13.29
CA ASP A 230 -12.73 -20.36 -12.94
C ASP A 230 -12.95 -20.19 -11.43
N SER A 231 -12.06 -20.76 -10.60
CA SER A 231 -12.08 -20.58 -9.15
C SER A 231 -11.82 -19.12 -8.70
N LEU A 232 -11.24 -18.28 -9.57
CA LEU A 232 -10.95 -16.86 -9.31
C LEU A 232 -12.12 -15.93 -9.69
N TYR A 233 -13.12 -16.40 -10.43
CA TYR A 233 -14.19 -15.56 -11.01
C TYR A 233 -14.94 -14.74 -9.95
N ASP A 234 -15.21 -15.33 -8.79
CA ASP A 234 -15.91 -14.71 -7.65
C ASP A 234 -14.96 -14.38 -6.48
N ASN A 235 -13.64 -14.42 -6.73
CA ASN A 235 -12.61 -14.12 -5.74
C ASN A 235 -11.65 -13.03 -6.25
N PRO A 236 -12.07 -11.75 -6.22
CA PRO A 236 -11.25 -10.63 -6.70
C PRO A 236 -9.86 -10.53 -6.05
N PRO A 237 -9.68 -10.76 -4.73
CA PRO A 237 -8.36 -10.77 -4.11
C PRO A 237 -7.44 -11.84 -4.71
N ALA A 238 -7.91 -13.09 -4.79
CA ALA A 238 -7.10 -14.18 -5.35
C ALA A 238 -6.82 -13.99 -6.85
N PHE A 239 -7.79 -13.43 -7.59
CA PHE A 239 -7.58 -13.02 -8.97
C PHE A 239 -6.45 -11.99 -9.07
N SER A 240 -6.48 -10.94 -8.24
CA SER A 240 -5.51 -9.85 -8.28
C SER A 240 -4.10 -10.35 -7.98
N ASP A 241 -3.92 -11.23 -6.99
CA ASP A 241 -2.63 -11.82 -6.69
C ASP A 241 -2.11 -12.71 -7.84
N THR A 242 -2.99 -13.51 -8.45
CA THR A 242 -2.64 -14.35 -9.59
C THR A 242 -2.28 -13.50 -10.81
N CYS A 243 -3.08 -12.49 -11.13
CA CYS A 243 -2.86 -11.54 -12.21
C CYS A 243 -1.53 -10.80 -12.03
N ARG A 244 -1.28 -10.26 -10.84
CA ARG A 244 -0.02 -9.55 -10.52
C ARG A 244 1.19 -10.47 -10.65
N SER A 245 1.15 -11.67 -10.08
CA SER A 245 2.28 -12.62 -10.14
C SER A 245 2.61 -13.05 -11.58
N LYS A 246 1.59 -13.24 -12.43
CA LYS A 246 1.77 -13.69 -13.82
C LYS A 246 2.11 -12.59 -14.80
N LEU A 247 1.52 -11.40 -14.62
CA LEU A 247 1.64 -10.32 -15.60
C LEU A 247 2.67 -9.26 -15.21
N MET A 248 2.85 -8.98 -13.92
CA MET A 248 3.54 -7.78 -13.46
C MET A 248 4.90 -8.06 -12.78
N LYS A 249 5.12 -9.30 -12.35
CA LYS A 249 6.38 -9.72 -11.71
C LYS A 249 7.34 -10.39 -12.69
N LYS A 250 8.57 -10.64 -12.23
CA LYS A 250 9.68 -11.16 -13.05
C LYS A 250 9.23 -12.33 -13.94
N GLY A 251 9.41 -12.17 -15.25
CA GLY A 251 8.98 -13.13 -16.28
C GLY A 251 7.60 -12.83 -16.90
N GLY A 252 6.82 -11.92 -16.32
CA GLY A 252 5.56 -11.44 -16.87
C GLY A 252 5.74 -10.27 -17.85
N PRO A 253 4.78 -10.04 -18.78
CA PRO A 253 4.84 -9.00 -19.81
C PRO A 253 5.00 -7.56 -19.30
N GLY A 254 4.47 -7.25 -18.11
CA GLY A 254 4.54 -5.92 -17.51
C GLY A 254 5.85 -5.64 -16.77
N TYR A 255 6.63 -6.67 -16.45
CA TYR A 255 7.82 -6.53 -15.62
C TYR A 255 8.97 -5.86 -16.38
N MET A 256 9.59 -4.90 -15.70
CA MET A 256 10.85 -4.31 -16.11
C MET A 256 11.77 -4.33 -14.89
N GLN A 257 13.00 -4.81 -15.11
CA GLN A 257 13.99 -4.82 -14.03
C GLN A 257 14.35 -3.36 -13.68
N PRO A 258 14.23 -2.97 -12.40
CA PRO A 258 14.72 -1.67 -11.96
C PRO A 258 16.22 -1.54 -12.17
N ASP A 259 16.65 -0.32 -12.48
CA ASP A 259 18.05 0.08 -12.47
C ASP A 259 18.35 1.03 -11.29
N ALA A 260 19.62 1.39 -11.12
CA ALA A 260 20.08 2.27 -10.04
C ALA A 260 19.47 3.68 -10.08
N GLY A 261 18.87 4.10 -11.20
CA GLY A 261 18.18 5.39 -11.34
C GLY A 261 16.67 5.31 -11.12
N THR A 262 16.12 4.11 -10.89
CA THR A 262 14.67 3.87 -10.80
C THR A 262 14.07 4.35 -9.47
N PHE A 263 14.87 4.33 -8.39
CA PHE A 263 14.46 4.70 -7.04
C PHE A 263 15.46 5.70 -6.43
N PRO A 264 15.01 6.61 -5.55
CA PRO A 264 15.95 7.41 -4.78
C PRO A 264 16.81 6.51 -3.91
N THR A 265 17.99 7.00 -3.57
CA THR A 265 18.90 6.32 -2.65
C THR A 265 18.31 6.26 -1.25
N ILE A 266 18.72 5.24 -0.48
CA ILE A 266 18.36 5.12 0.92
C ILE A 266 18.71 6.37 1.75
N ASN A 267 19.81 7.06 1.42
CA ASN A 267 20.22 8.28 2.12
C ASN A 267 19.26 9.45 1.87
N GLU A 268 18.74 9.60 0.65
CA GLU A 268 17.76 10.64 0.31
C GLU A 268 16.46 10.40 1.09
N VAL A 269 15.99 9.15 1.17
CA VAL A 269 14.76 8.84 1.92
C VAL A 269 14.96 8.90 3.44
N ILE A 270 16.16 8.61 3.95
CA ILE A 270 16.52 8.90 5.35
C ILE A 270 16.40 10.40 5.65
N ALA A 271 16.86 11.27 4.73
CA ALA A 271 16.74 12.72 4.88
C ALA A 271 15.26 13.15 4.86
N VAL A 272 14.46 12.60 3.95
CA VAL A 272 12.99 12.80 3.91
C VAL A 272 12.36 12.49 5.27
N ALA A 273 12.57 11.28 5.81
CA ALA A 273 12.02 10.87 7.09
C ALA A 273 12.44 11.83 8.23
N ARG A 274 13.74 12.16 8.32
CA ARG A 274 14.25 13.05 9.38
C ARG A 274 13.70 14.48 9.28
N SER A 275 13.58 15.03 8.07
CA SER A 275 13.02 16.39 7.87
C SER A 275 11.57 16.50 8.38
N ALA A 276 10.83 15.40 8.25
CA ALA A 276 9.46 15.26 8.73
C ALA A 276 9.35 14.87 10.22
N GLY A 277 10.47 14.71 10.93
CA GLY A 277 10.51 14.28 12.32
C GLY A 277 10.28 12.78 12.54
N ALA A 278 10.24 11.99 11.47
CA ALA A 278 10.08 10.55 11.51
C ALA A 278 11.43 9.84 11.76
N ILE A 279 11.33 8.59 12.19
CA ILE A 279 12.44 7.69 12.47
C ILE A 279 12.68 6.83 11.21
N PRO A 280 13.88 6.88 10.61
CA PRO A 280 14.22 5.95 9.54
C PRO A 280 14.31 4.52 10.08
N MET A 281 13.64 3.58 9.41
CA MET A 281 13.42 2.22 9.90
C MET A 281 13.64 1.21 8.77
N ALA A 282 14.30 0.12 9.11
CA ALA A 282 14.51 -1.00 8.21
C ALA A 282 13.24 -1.85 8.13
N THR A 283 12.99 -2.46 6.99
CA THR A 283 12.00 -3.54 6.85
C THR A 283 12.70 -4.86 6.58
N TRP A 284 12.10 -5.94 7.08
CA TRP A 284 12.55 -7.32 6.89
C TRP A 284 11.55 -8.11 6.06
N LEU A 285 12.02 -8.96 5.15
CA LEU A 285 11.15 -9.86 4.40
C LEU A 285 11.03 -11.22 5.10
N ASP A 286 12.04 -12.09 4.93
CA ASP A 286 11.95 -13.48 5.37
C ASP A 286 13.29 -14.13 5.73
N GLY A 287 14.42 -13.48 5.45
CA GLY A 287 15.74 -13.97 5.78
C GLY A 287 16.37 -14.89 4.73
N PHE A 288 15.72 -15.09 3.56
CA PHE A 288 16.23 -16.02 2.55
C PHE A 288 17.12 -15.37 1.49
N SER A 289 17.12 -14.04 1.36
CA SER A 289 17.96 -13.35 0.37
C SER A 289 19.43 -13.32 0.78
N GLU A 290 20.30 -13.03 -0.19
CA GLU A 290 21.77 -12.96 0.02
C GLU A 290 22.13 -11.95 1.12
N ALA A 291 21.57 -10.73 1.05
CA ALA A 291 21.88 -9.70 2.03
C ALA A 291 21.25 -9.98 3.40
N GLU A 292 20.03 -10.54 3.45
CA GLU A 292 19.39 -10.88 4.73
C GLU A 292 20.07 -12.07 5.43
N GLN A 293 20.64 -13.02 4.69
CA GLN A 293 21.46 -14.10 5.28
C GLN A 293 22.76 -13.57 5.93
N ASN A 294 23.26 -12.42 5.48
CA ASN A 294 24.36 -11.70 6.10
C ASN A 294 23.85 -10.58 7.03
N LEU A 295 22.98 -10.96 7.96
CA LEU A 295 22.29 -10.06 8.88
C LEU A 295 23.23 -9.11 9.64
N GLU A 296 24.41 -9.59 10.05
CA GLU A 296 25.36 -8.76 10.80
C GLU A 296 25.90 -7.60 9.96
N GLU A 297 26.28 -7.85 8.70
CA GLU A 297 26.73 -6.79 7.79
C GLU A 297 25.58 -5.83 7.44
N LEU A 298 24.40 -6.36 7.17
CA LEU A 298 23.21 -5.58 6.84
C LEU A 298 22.85 -4.63 8.00
N LEU A 299 22.72 -5.14 9.22
CA LEU A 299 22.37 -4.33 10.39
C LEU A 299 23.45 -3.32 10.74
N LYS A 300 24.75 -3.68 10.64
CA LYS A 300 25.85 -2.72 10.87
C LYS A 300 25.78 -1.56 9.88
N THR A 301 25.56 -1.87 8.60
CA THR A 301 25.46 -0.85 7.54
C THR A 301 24.26 0.05 7.76
N GLN A 302 23.09 -0.52 8.08
CA GLN A 302 21.88 0.23 8.36
C GLN A 302 22.03 1.12 9.61
N THR A 303 22.58 0.58 10.69
CA THR A 303 22.82 1.31 11.94
C THR A 303 23.79 2.47 11.73
N ALA A 304 24.85 2.28 10.92
CA ALA A 304 25.80 3.33 10.59
C ALA A 304 25.16 4.51 9.83
N LYS A 305 24.07 4.27 9.09
CA LYS A 305 23.26 5.32 8.45
C LYS A 305 22.25 5.98 9.40
N GLY A 306 22.13 5.48 10.62
CA GLY A 306 21.19 5.94 11.65
C GLY A 306 19.76 5.49 11.38
N ILE A 307 19.59 4.29 10.82
CA ILE A 307 18.34 3.52 10.88
C ILE A 307 18.22 2.98 12.31
N ALA A 308 17.09 3.24 12.96
CA ALA A 308 16.98 3.10 14.41
C ALA A 308 15.98 2.03 14.88
N ALA A 309 15.30 1.35 13.95
CA ALA A 309 14.35 0.29 14.24
C ALA A 309 14.22 -0.69 13.06
N LEU A 310 13.58 -1.83 13.32
CA LEU A 310 13.23 -2.87 12.34
C LEU A 310 11.74 -3.17 12.42
N ASN A 311 11.08 -3.25 11.26
CA ASN A 311 9.71 -3.74 11.07
C ASN A 311 9.74 -5.17 10.54
#